data_AF-A0A419GZB4-F1
#
_entry.id   AF-A0A419GZB4-F1
#
_cell.length_a   1.000
_cell.length_b   1.000
_cell.length_c   1.000
_cell.angle_alpha   90.00
_cell.angle_beta   90.00
_cell.angle_gamma   90.00
#
_symmetry.space_group_name_H-M   'P 1'
#
loop_
_entity.id
_entity.type
_entity.pdbx_description
1 polymer ?
#
loop_
_entity_poly.entity_id
_entity_poly.type
_entity_poly.pdbx_seq_one_letter_code
_entity_poly.pdbx_strand_id
1 'polypeptide(L)'
;MPLGKTGTLKAFTTGRLFPEGGKIVEFFADGKQIGRTLSGGDGYAFIRHSPSARGVKMIRISAGASSDEGTLLVTGKKDKVILIEIESILFTRPFSFEPSKEGKEALKQLSKQFMIIYLSGIMDMKRSRLWLKEKEFPLFPVFPPGNADITANLEEEGIPVYAIIASPDTLSRTQHAEKKFSFEGSEEDTVVKDWKELLKKLN
;
A
#
# COMPACT_ATOMS: atom_id res chain seq x y z
N MET A 1 -3.78 8.55 3.25
CA MET A 1 -4.00 9.95 3.71
C MET A 1 -5.49 10.28 3.59
N PRO A 2 -6.11 10.94 4.58
CA PRO A 2 -7.50 11.39 4.46
C PRO A 2 -7.72 12.47 3.39
N LEU A 3 -8.90 12.48 2.78
CA LEU A 3 -9.33 13.47 1.80
C LEU A 3 -9.26 14.90 2.38
N GLY A 4 -8.69 15.84 1.61
CA GLY A 4 -8.52 17.23 2.04
C GLY A 4 -7.42 17.48 3.06
N LYS A 5 -6.82 16.43 3.67
CA LYS A 5 -5.64 16.57 4.52
C LYS A 5 -4.44 16.90 3.64
N THR A 6 -3.66 17.89 4.04
CA THR A 6 -2.38 18.22 3.37
C THR A 6 -1.31 17.25 3.82
N GLY A 7 -0.65 16.60 2.87
CA GLY A 7 0.53 15.77 3.09
C GLY A 7 1.74 16.28 2.33
N THR A 8 2.91 15.73 2.66
CA THR A 8 4.16 16.03 1.95
C THR A 8 4.46 14.89 0.99
N LEU A 9 4.61 15.21 -0.29
CA LEU A 9 5.20 14.30 -1.26
C LEU A 9 6.70 14.57 -1.33
N LYS A 10 7.49 13.49 -1.32
CA LYS A 10 8.94 13.52 -1.27
C LYS A 10 9.50 12.77 -2.49
N ALA A 11 10.50 13.36 -3.10
CA ALA A 11 11.34 12.74 -4.12
C ALA A 11 12.80 12.78 -3.68
N PHE A 12 13.59 11.81 -4.16
CA PHE A 12 15.03 11.77 -3.95
C PHE A 12 15.72 11.64 -5.29
N THR A 13 16.55 12.62 -5.64
CA THR A 13 17.32 12.65 -6.87
C THR A 13 18.73 12.15 -6.62
N THR A 14 19.12 11.11 -7.36
CA THR A 14 20.45 10.50 -7.27
C THR A 14 21.21 10.69 -8.58
N GLY A 15 22.48 11.08 -8.48
CA GLY A 15 23.45 10.96 -9.56
C GLY A 15 24.04 9.54 -9.60
N ARG A 16 25.19 9.39 -10.25
CA ARG A 16 25.80 8.06 -10.49
C ARG A 16 26.26 7.34 -9.21
N LEU A 17 26.69 8.07 -8.19
CA LEU A 17 27.22 7.52 -6.93
C LEU A 17 26.75 8.27 -5.68
N PHE A 18 26.15 9.45 -5.84
CA PHE A 18 25.78 10.35 -4.73
C PHE A 18 24.43 11.00 -5.01
N PRO A 19 23.74 11.52 -3.98
CA PRO A 19 22.60 12.40 -4.19
C PRO A 19 22.98 13.57 -5.11
N GLU A 20 22.05 14.00 -5.95
CA GLU A 20 22.28 15.10 -6.89
C GLU A 20 21.26 16.21 -6.66
N GLY A 21 21.71 17.34 -6.13
CA GLY A 21 20.87 18.50 -5.84
C GLY A 21 20.67 19.45 -7.03
N GLY A 22 19.81 20.46 -6.84
CA GLY A 22 19.55 21.50 -7.84
C GLY A 22 18.78 21.01 -9.07
N LYS A 23 18.17 19.82 -8.99
CA LYS A 23 17.36 19.27 -10.08
C LYS A 23 15.95 19.81 -10.01
N ILE A 24 15.41 20.20 -11.16
CA ILE A 24 13.97 20.44 -11.28
C ILE A 24 13.26 19.10 -11.16
N VAL A 25 12.39 18.99 -10.17
CA VAL A 25 11.55 17.82 -9.91
C VAL A 25 10.10 18.22 -10.11
N GLU A 26 9.39 17.44 -10.92
CA GLU A 26 7.97 17.63 -11.21
C GLU A 26 7.17 16.45 -10.66
N PHE A 27 6.04 16.77 -10.02
CA PHE A 27 5.15 15.80 -9.41
C PHE A 27 3.82 15.79 -10.15
N PHE A 28 3.31 14.60 -10.42
CA PHE A 28 2.06 14.37 -11.13
C PHE A 28 1.19 13.42 -10.31
N ALA A 29 -0.12 13.66 -10.28
CA ALA A 29 -1.12 12.72 -9.79
C ALA A 29 -2.12 12.44 -10.91
N ASP A 30 -2.31 11.16 -11.24
CA ASP A 30 -3.17 10.70 -12.35
C ASP A 30 -2.85 11.43 -13.67
N GLY A 31 -1.57 11.65 -13.95
CA GLY A 31 -1.09 12.34 -15.15
C GLY A 31 -1.18 13.88 -15.11
N LYS A 32 -1.87 14.48 -14.14
CA LYS A 32 -1.93 15.94 -13.98
C LYS A 32 -0.78 16.43 -13.10
N GLN A 33 -0.07 17.47 -13.55
CA GLN A 33 0.96 18.12 -12.73
C GLN A 33 0.34 18.75 -11.48
N ILE A 34 0.86 18.38 -10.31
CA ILE A 34 0.41 18.86 -8.99
C ILE A 34 1.45 19.75 -8.31
N GLY A 35 2.68 19.79 -8.82
CA GLY A 35 3.71 20.67 -8.31
C GLY A 35 5.05 20.52 -9.04
N ARG A 36 5.91 21.48 -8.79
CA ARG A 36 7.29 21.54 -9.29
C ARG A 36 8.15 22.22 -8.26
N THR A 37 9.34 21.68 -7.99
CA THR A 37 10.30 22.25 -7.05
C THR A 37 11.73 21.94 -7.50
N LEU A 38 12.72 22.57 -6.87
CA LEU A 38 14.11 22.14 -6.96
C LEU A 38 14.43 21.15 -5.83
N SER A 39 15.26 20.14 -6.12
CA SER A 39 15.88 19.34 -5.07
C SER A 39 16.95 20.15 -4.32
N GLY A 40 17.03 19.94 -3.01
CA GLY A 40 18.08 20.50 -2.16
C GLY A 40 19.45 19.89 -2.48
N GLY A 41 20.51 20.45 -1.89
CA GLY A 41 21.87 19.91 -2.05
C GLY A 41 22.03 18.46 -1.57
N ASP A 42 21.11 18.00 -0.71
CA ASP A 42 20.97 16.64 -0.22
C ASP A 42 20.23 15.70 -1.19
N GLY A 43 19.77 16.21 -2.33
CA GLY A 43 18.99 15.47 -3.34
C GLY A 43 17.51 15.33 -3.02
N TYR A 44 16.99 15.88 -1.93
CA TYR A 44 15.56 15.76 -1.62
C TYR A 44 14.74 16.92 -2.19
N ALA A 45 13.59 16.59 -2.77
CA ALA A 45 12.59 17.53 -3.24
C ALA A 45 11.25 17.26 -2.54
N PHE A 46 10.57 18.32 -2.12
CA PHE A 46 9.31 18.22 -1.38
C PHE A 46 8.25 19.14 -1.97
N ILE A 47 7.01 18.66 -2.03
CA ILE A 47 5.84 19.52 -2.24
C ILE A 47 4.77 19.19 -1.20
N ARG A 48 3.98 20.18 -0.82
CA ARG A 48 2.73 19.96 -0.09
C ARG A 48 1.63 19.67 -1.10
N HIS A 49 0.83 18.63 -0.84
CA HIS A 49 -0.28 18.26 -1.69
C HIS A 49 -1.51 17.90 -0.84
N SER A 50 -2.66 18.46 -1.24
CA SER A 50 -3.97 18.14 -0.65
C SER A 50 -4.84 17.53 -1.75
N PRO A 51 -5.19 16.24 -1.68
CA PRO A 51 -5.98 15.60 -2.72
C PRO A 51 -7.43 16.06 -2.65
N SER A 52 -8.01 16.30 -3.83
CA SER A 52 -9.41 16.75 -3.98
C SER A 52 -10.40 15.62 -4.23
N ALA A 53 -9.92 14.40 -4.47
CA ALA A 53 -10.77 13.24 -4.74
C ALA A 53 -10.26 12.00 -4.01
N ARG A 54 -11.20 11.18 -3.51
CA ARG A 54 -10.94 9.89 -2.86
C ARG A 54 -10.45 8.83 -3.86
N GLY A 55 -9.91 7.74 -3.33
CA GLY A 55 -9.47 6.57 -4.07
C GLY A 55 -7.95 6.52 -4.25
N VAL A 56 -7.52 5.61 -5.12
CA VAL A 56 -6.11 5.38 -5.40
C VAL A 56 -5.64 6.35 -6.49
N LYS A 57 -4.50 7.00 -6.24
CA LYS A 57 -3.86 7.96 -7.13
C LYS A 57 -2.49 7.43 -7.56
N MET A 58 -2.24 7.43 -8.86
CA MET A 58 -0.92 7.13 -9.40
C MET A 58 -0.06 8.40 -9.32
N ILE A 59 0.99 8.36 -8.51
CA ILE A 59 1.95 9.43 -8.39
C ILE A 59 3.09 9.14 -9.34
N ARG A 60 3.38 10.08 -10.24
CA ARG A 60 4.58 10.04 -11.09
C ARG A 60 5.45 11.23 -10.72
N ILE A 61 6.75 10.97 -10.59
CA ILE A 61 7.76 11.99 -10.34
C ILE A 61 8.71 11.97 -11.53
N SER A 62 9.12 13.14 -12.02
CA SER A 62 10.17 13.25 -13.05
C SER A 62 11.21 14.31 -12.72
N ALA A 63 12.44 14.04 -13.13
CA ALA A 63 13.58 14.96 -13.06
C ALA A 63 14.44 14.78 -14.32
N GLY A 64 14.34 15.70 -15.27
CA GLY A 64 14.99 15.56 -16.58
C GLY A 64 14.49 14.32 -17.33
N ALA A 65 15.41 13.43 -17.70
CA ALA A 65 15.09 12.17 -18.38
C ALA A 65 14.70 11.01 -17.43
N SER A 66 14.80 11.22 -16.12
CA SER A 66 14.50 10.19 -15.11
C SER A 66 13.07 10.34 -14.58
N SER A 67 12.42 9.22 -14.29
CA SER A 67 11.11 9.20 -13.64
C SER A 67 10.95 8.00 -12.71
N ASP A 68 10.09 8.15 -11.71
CA ASP A 68 9.68 7.07 -10.83
C ASP A 68 8.17 7.18 -10.51
N GLU A 69 7.58 6.08 -10.04
CA GLU A 69 6.15 5.95 -9.78
C GLU A 69 5.86 5.41 -8.37
N GLY A 70 4.75 5.87 -7.83
CA GLY A 70 4.23 5.42 -6.55
C GLY A 70 2.72 5.52 -6.49
N THR A 71 2.16 5.07 -5.38
CA THR A 71 0.71 5.03 -5.18
C THR A 71 0.35 5.82 -3.94
N LEU A 72 -0.63 6.72 -4.06
CA LEU A 72 -1.23 7.44 -2.94
C LEU A 72 -2.67 6.97 -2.75
N LEU A 73 -2.98 6.41 -1.59
CA LEU A 73 -4.37 6.11 -1.20
C LEU A 73 -4.97 7.29 -0.45
N VAL A 74 -6.08 7.80 -1.00
CA VAL A 74 -6.87 8.89 -0.42
C VAL A 74 -8.18 8.33 0.14
N THR A 75 -8.36 8.43 1.46
CA THR A 75 -9.52 7.85 2.16
C THR A 75 -10.54 8.92 2.56
N GLY A 76 -11.83 8.60 2.46
CA GLY A 76 -12.91 9.33 3.11
C GLY A 76 -13.25 8.75 4.49
N LYS A 77 -14.03 9.49 5.28
CA LYS A 77 -14.39 9.10 6.66
C LYS A 77 -15.16 7.76 6.77
N LYS A 78 -15.84 7.34 5.70
CA LYS A 78 -16.65 6.12 5.66
C LYS A 78 -15.98 4.97 4.92
N ASP A 79 -14.81 5.20 4.35
CA ASP A 79 -14.11 4.16 3.61
C ASP A 79 -13.56 3.12 4.61
N LYS A 80 -13.81 1.85 4.33
CA LYS A 80 -13.27 0.74 5.13
C LYS A 80 -11.90 0.35 4.56
N VAL A 81 -10.85 0.49 5.36
CA VAL A 81 -9.50 0.08 4.97
C VAL A 81 -9.24 -1.35 5.43
N ILE A 82 -8.70 -2.17 4.53
CA ILE A 82 -8.21 -3.51 4.87
C ILE A 82 -6.73 -3.64 4.54
N LEU A 83 -5.99 -4.29 5.42
CA LEU A 83 -4.58 -4.63 5.23
C LEU A 83 -4.49 -6.09 4.78
N ILE A 84 -3.69 -6.37 3.74
CA ILE A 84 -3.51 -7.73 3.22
C ILE A 84 -2.02 -7.98 3.02
N GLU A 85 -1.48 -8.94 3.77
CA GLU A 85 -0.14 -9.46 3.52
C GLU A 85 -0.11 -10.21 2.19
N ILE A 86 0.84 -9.86 1.32
CA ILE A 86 0.93 -10.40 -0.04
C ILE A 86 1.13 -11.92 -0.01
N GLU A 87 1.88 -12.41 0.96
CA GLU A 87 2.16 -13.82 1.17
C GLU A 87 0.89 -14.62 1.49
N SER A 88 -0.12 -14.02 2.13
CA SER A 88 -1.43 -14.64 2.32
C SER A 88 -2.16 -14.93 1.00
N ILE A 89 -1.86 -14.17 -0.07
CA ILE A 89 -2.37 -14.43 -1.44
C ILE A 89 -1.78 -15.71 -2.03
N LEU A 90 -0.54 -16.03 -1.64
CA LEU A 90 0.21 -17.19 -2.09
C LEU A 90 -0.08 -18.44 -1.25
N PHE A 91 -0.86 -18.35 -0.17
CA PHE A 91 -1.02 -19.42 0.83
C PHE A 91 -1.40 -20.79 0.24
N THR A 92 -2.23 -20.83 -0.80
CA THR A 92 -2.63 -22.10 -1.43
C THR A 92 -1.51 -22.76 -2.27
N ARG A 93 -0.47 -21.99 -2.65
CA ARG A 93 0.69 -22.42 -3.45
C ARG A 93 1.95 -21.63 -3.09
N PRO A 94 2.50 -21.81 -1.87
CA PRO A 94 3.55 -20.94 -1.34
C PRO A 94 4.87 -20.98 -2.14
N PHE A 95 5.11 -22.04 -2.93
CA PHE A 95 6.36 -22.22 -3.68
C PHE A 95 6.31 -21.79 -5.16
N SER A 96 5.14 -21.46 -5.72
CA SER A 96 5.05 -21.17 -7.16
C SER A 96 5.07 -19.68 -7.51
N PHE A 97 4.98 -18.77 -6.53
CA PHE A 97 4.75 -17.32 -6.74
C PHE A 97 3.61 -17.01 -7.74
N GLU A 98 2.75 -18.01 -7.98
CA GLU A 98 1.59 -17.93 -8.84
C GLU A 98 0.38 -17.77 -7.93
N PRO A 99 -0.39 -16.68 -8.08
CA PRO A 99 -1.55 -16.47 -7.25
C PRO A 99 -2.62 -17.54 -7.53
N SER A 100 -3.38 -17.91 -6.51
CA SER A 100 -4.60 -18.68 -6.74
C SER A 100 -5.60 -17.86 -7.57
N LYS A 101 -6.36 -18.54 -8.43
CA LYS A 101 -7.45 -17.92 -9.18
C LYS A 101 -8.48 -17.32 -8.22
N GLU A 102 -8.73 -18.04 -7.13
CA GLU A 102 -9.60 -17.66 -6.02
C GLU A 102 -9.11 -16.40 -5.33
N GLY A 103 -7.82 -16.29 -5.01
CA GLY A 103 -7.24 -15.09 -4.39
C GLY A 103 -7.29 -13.85 -5.30
N LYS A 104 -7.00 -14.00 -6.59
CA LYS A 104 -7.11 -12.90 -7.57
C LYS A 104 -8.55 -12.40 -7.67
N GLU A 105 -9.53 -13.29 -7.75
CA GLU A 105 -10.94 -12.90 -7.84
C GLU A 105 -11.46 -12.31 -6.53
N ALA A 106 -11.09 -12.89 -5.38
CA ALA A 106 -11.46 -12.36 -4.08
C ALA A 106 -10.93 -10.94 -3.87
N LEU A 107 -9.68 -10.66 -4.25
CA LEU A 107 -9.12 -9.31 -4.17
C LEU A 107 -9.80 -8.31 -5.11
N LYS A 108 -10.18 -8.74 -6.32
CA LYS A 108 -11.00 -7.92 -7.22
C LYS A 108 -12.40 -7.64 -6.66
N GLN A 109 -12.97 -8.57 -5.90
CA GLN A 109 -14.26 -8.35 -5.24
C GLN A 109 -14.11 -7.42 -4.03
N LEU A 110 -13.07 -7.63 -3.22
CA LEU A 110 -12.78 -6.79 -2.06
C LEU A 110 -12.49 -5.34 -2.46
N SER A 111 -11.75 -5.10 -3.56
CA SER A 111 -11.42 -3.74 -4.02
C SER A 111 -12.62 -2.89 -4.41
N LYS A 112 -13.79 -3.50 -4.63
CA LYS A 112 -15.05 -2.79 -4.90
C LYS A 112 -15.68 -2.19 -3.65
N GLN A 113 -15.34 -2.73 -2.48
CA GLN A 113 -15.96 -2.38 -1.19
C GLN A 113 -14.98 -1.79 -0.18
N PHE A 114 -13.71 -2.18 -0.28
CA PHE A 114 -12.66 -1.84 0.65
C PHE A 114 -11.52 -1.11 -0.05
N MET A 115 -10.89 -0.19 0.68
CA MET A 115 -9.60 0.37 0.32
C MET A 115 -8.52 -0.59 0.80
N ILE A 116 -7.79 -1.21 -0.13
CA ILE A 116 -6.78 -2.20 0.20
C ILE A 116 -5.45 -1.50 0.46
N ILE A 117 -4.71 -1.98 1.45
CA ILE A 117 -3.29 -1.67 1.63
C ILE A 117 -2.56 -3.01 1.67
N TYR A 118 -1.61 -3.19 0.75
CA TYR A 118 -0.79 -4.39 0.73
C TYR A 118 0.38 -4.26 1.70
N LEU A 119 0.65 -5.34 2.44
CA LEU A 119 1.85 -5.49 3.24
C LEU A 119 2.78 -6.44 2.50
N SER A 120 4.01 -6.00 2.21
CA SER A 120 5.03 -6.90 1.70
C SER A 120 5.65 -7.64 2.88
N GLY A 121 5.68 -8.97 2.88
CA GLY A 121 6.39 -9.76 3.89
C GLY A 121 7.85 -9.99 3.49
N ILE A 122 8.13 -11.19 2.96
CA ILE A 122 9.48 -11.63 2.58
C ILE A 122 9.97 -10.89 1.32
N MET A 123 9.04 -10.56 0.41
CA MET A 123 9.37 -9.80 -0.79
C MET A 123 9.62 -8.32 -0.44
N ASP A 124 10.66 -7.71 -1.01
CA ASP A 124 10.83 -6.26 -0.88
C ASP A 124 9.71 -5.49 -1.60
N MET A 125 9.45 -4.26 -1.15
CA MET A 125 8.36 -3.43 -1.66
C MET A 125 8.40 -3.21 -3.18
N LYS A 126 9.59 -3.12 -3.80
CA LYS A 126 9.72 -2.90 -5.25
C LYS A 126 9.32 -4.15 -6.01
N ARG A 127 9.79 -5.32 -5.58
CA ARG A 127 9.39 -6.61 -6.14
C ARG A 127 7.91 -6.89 -5.95
N SER A 128 7.37 -6.62 -4.76
CA SER A 128 5.94 -6.76 -4.46
C SER A 128 5.07 -5.91 -5.39
N ARG A 129 5.42 -4.64 -5.61
CA ARG A 129 4.68 -3.76 -6.55
C ARG A 129 4.73 -4.28 -7.98
N LEU A 130 5.90 -4.74 -8.43
CA LEU A 130 6.06 -5.29 -9.78
C LEU A 130 5.23 -6.57 -9.95
N TRP A 131 5.32 -7.50 -9.00
CA TRP A 131 4.55 -8.75 -9.02
C TRP A 131 3.03 -8.49 -9.02
N LEU A 132 2.53 -7.58 -8.18
CA LEU A 132 1.11 -7.20 -8.16
C LEU A 132 0.66 -6.63 -9.51
N LYS A 133 1.51 -5.79 -10.15
CA LYS A 133 1.24 -5.20 -11.45
C LYS A 133 1.22 -6.25 -12.57
N GLU A 134 2.24 -7.10 -12.64
CA GLU A 134 2.36 -8.18 -13.63
C GLU A 134 1.22 -9.19 -13.55
N LYS A 135 0.75 -9.48 -12.32
CA LYS A 135 -0.38 -10.37 -12.09
C LYS A 135 -1.74 -9.67 -12.16
N GLU A 136 -1.76 -8.38 -12.50
CA GLU A 136 -2.96 -7.55 -12.67
C GLU A 136 -3.88 -7.53 -11.42
N PHE A 137 -3.27 -7.44 -10.25
CA PHE A 137 -4.01 -7.16 -9.02
C PHE A 137 -4.52 -5.72 -9.01
N PRO A 138 -5.59 -5.42 -8.25
CA PRO A 138 -6.03 -4.06 -8.04
C PRO A 138 -4.89 -3.15 -7.57
N LEU A 139 -4.73 -1.99 -8.19
CA LEU A 139 -3.69 -1.04 -7.84
C LEU A 139 -3.98 -0.43 -6.47
N PHE A 140 -3.10 -0.67 -5.50
CA PHE A 140 -3.14 -0.08 -4.16
C PHE A 140 -1.71 0.11 -3.61
N PRO A 141 -1.52 0.92 -2.56
CA PRO A 141 -0.22 1.08 -1.92
C PRO A 141 0.31 -0.24 -1.35
N VAL A 142 1.63 -0.37 -1.39
CA VAL A 142 2.38 -1.45 -0.74
C VAL A 142 3.28 -0.82 0.32
N PHE A 143 3.22 -1.34 1.55
CA PHE A 143 4.09 -0.96 2.65
C PHE A 143 5.00 -2.12 3.05
N PRO A 144 6.24 -1.84 3.50
CA PRO A 144 7.12 -2.85 4.08
C PRO A 144 6.50 -3.45 5.35
N PRO A 145 6.93 -4.65 5.77
CA PRO A 145 6.63 -5.15 7.09
C PRO A 145 7.47 -4.29 8.04
N GLY A 146 6.85 -3.28 8.62
CA GLY A 146 7.53 -2.39 9.55
C GLY A 146 7.90 -3.14 10.83
N ASN A 147 8.94 -2.67 11.51
CA ASN A 147 9.16 -2.99 12.92
C ASN A 147 8.14 -2.29 13.84
N ALA A 148 7.36 -1.34 13.29
CA ALA A 148 6.35 -0.57 13.97
C ALA A 148 4.96 -1.02 13.52
N ASP A 149 3.99 -0.93 14.44
CA ASP A 149 2.60 -1.26 14.18
C ASP A 149 2.00 -0.33 13.11
N ILE A 150 1.82 -0.85 11.90
CA ILE A 150 1.23 -0.08 10.79
C ILE A 150 -0.21 0.33 11.10
N THR A 151 -0.93 -0.44 11.91
CA THR A 151 -2.32 -0.13 12.25
C THR A 151 -2.41 1.09 13.16
N ALA A 152 -1.52 1.20 14.14
CA ALA A 152 -1.39 2.39 14.99
C ALA A 152 -1.06 3.64 14.15
N ASN A 153 -0.08 3.55 13.23
CA ASN A 153 0.28 4.67 12.36
C ASN A 153 -0.89 5.14 11.47
N LEU A 154 -1.71 4.21 10.98
CA LEU A 154 -2.89 4.53 10.20
C LEU A 154 -3.98 5.18 11.08
N GLU A 155 -4.18 4.71 12.31
CA GLU A 155 -5.12 5.29 13.25
C GLU A 155 -4.73 6.73 13.66
N GLU A 156 -3.45 6.98 13.95
CA GLU A 156 -2.92 8.34 14.21
C GLU A 156 -3.17 9.29 13.03
N GLU A 157 -3.12 8.75 11.80
CA GLU A 157 -3.43 9.49 10.58
C GLU A 157 -4.95 9.70 10.35
N GLY A 158 -5.80 9.16 11.22
CA GLY A 158 -7.27 9.22 11.14
C GLY A 158 -7.85 8.21 10.14
N ILE A 159 -7.15 7.10 9.91
CA ILE A 159 -7.52 6.04 8.96
C ILE A 159 -7.77 4.74 9.74
N PRO A 160 -9.01 4.48 10.19
CA PRO A 160 -9.31 3.27 10.94
C PRO A 160 -9.17 2.03 10.05
N VAL A 161 -8.52 1.00 10.59
CA VAL A 161 -8.36 -0.30 9.93
C VAL A 161 -9.55 -1.19 10.28
N TYR A 162 -10.36 -1.55 9.28
CA TYR A 162 -11.50 -2.44 9.45
C TYR A 162 -11.06 -3.89 9.59
N ALA A 163 -10.12 -4.35 8.77
CA ALA A 163 -9.61 -5.71 8.87
C ALA A 163 -8.15 -5.83 8.47
N ILE A 164 -7.47 -6.81 9.05
CA ILE A 164 -6.16 -7.26 8.61
C ILE A 164 -6.21 -8.75 8.27
N ILE A 165 -5.62 -9.12 7.14
CA ILE A 165 -5.47 -10.48 6.65
C ILE A 165 -3.97 -10.72 6.48
N ALA A 166 -3.37 -11.46 7.41
CA ALA A 166 -1.93 -11.65 7.45
C ALA A 166 -1.54 -12.95 8.15
N SER A 167 -0.26 -13.29 8.09
CA SER A 167 0.34 -14.37 8.86
C SER A 167 0.29 -14.09 10.38
N PRO A 168 0.35 -15.12 11.24
CA PRO A 168 0.37 -14.95 12.69
C PRO A 168 1.47 -14.02 13.20
N ASP A 169 2.67 -14.06 12.59
CA ASP A 169 3.78 -13.16 12.95
C ASP A 169 3.40 -11.69 12.72
N THR A 170 2.83 -11.36 11.56
CA THR A 170 2.36 -10.00 11.27
C THR A 170 1.22 -9.60 12.20
N LEU A 171 0.24 -10.48 12.45
CA LEU A 171 -0.91 -10.18 13.31
C LEU A 171 -0.51 -9.90 14.76
N SER A 172 0.47 -10.65 15.30
CA SER A 172 0.98 -10.47 16.66
C SER A 172 1.58 -9.08 16.93
N ARG A 173 1.99 -8.37 15.86
CA ARG A 173 2.59 -7.03 15.92
C ARG A 173 1.57 -5.91 15.69
N THR A 174 0.31 -6.25 15.45
CA THR A 174 -0.76 -5.26 15.20
C THR A 174 -1.72 -5.19 16.36
N GLN A 175 -2.07 -3.98 16.78
CA GLN A 175 -2.96 -3.74 17.91
C GLN A 175 -4.35 -3.26 17.46
N HIS A 176 -4.42 -2.51 16.36
CA HIS A 176 -5.60 -1.71 16.00
C HIS A 176 -6.29 -2.22 14.72
N ALA A 177 -7.17 -3.21 14.85
CA ALA A 177 -8.07 -3.61 13.77
C ALA A 177 -9.37 -4.19 14.34
N GLU A 178 -10.51 -3.87 13.72
CA GLU A 178 -11.81 -4.44 14.14
C GLU A 178 -11.84 -5.96 13.93
N LYS A 179 -11.23 -6.45 12.84
CA LYS A 179 -11.17 -7.87 12.50
C LYS A 179 -9.75 -8.30 12.14
N LYS A 180 -9.32 -9.46 12.65
CA LYS A 180 -8.02 -10.07 12.33
C LYS A 180 -8.25 -11.48 11.78
N PHE A 181 -7.72 -11.75 10.60
CA PHE A 181 -7.85 -13.04 9.93
C PHE A 181 -6.49 -13.59 9.50
N SER A 182 -6.34 -14.90 9.63
CA SER A 182 -5.18 -15.63 9.14
C SER A 182 -5.65 -16.88 8.39
N PHE A 183 -4.93 -17.25 7.32
CA PHE A 183 -5.10 -18.57 6.69
C PHE A 183 -4.31 -19.67 7.42
N GLU A 184 -3.44 -19.27 8.34
CA GLU A 184 -2.61 -20.11 9.19
C GLU A 184 -3.18 -20.14 10.60
N GLY A 185 -3.01 -21.27 11.31
CA GLY A 185 -3.47 -21.40 12.68
C GLY A 185 -2.57 -20.67 13.68
N SER A 186 -3.19 -19.97 14.63
CA SER A 186 -2.57 -19.49 15.88
C SER A 186 -3.62 -19.53 17.00
N GLU A 187 -3.20 -19.41 18.26
CA GLU A 187 -4.12 -19.44 19.42
C GLU A 187 -4.99 -18.17 19.55
N GLU A 188 -4.61 -17.06 18.91
CA GLU A 188 -5.19 -15.73 19.13
C GLU A 188 -5.96 -15.16 17.92
N ASP A 189 -5.88 -15.80 16.74
CA ASP A 189 -6.41 -15.25 15.48
C ASP A 189 -7.68 -15.97 14.97
N THR A 190 -8.53 -15.23 14.24
CA THR A 190 -9.65 -15.87 13.52
C THR A 190 -9.11 -16.58 12.27
N VAL A 191 -8.87 -17.88 12.41
CA VAL A 191 -8.44 -18.74 11.30
C VAL A 191 -9.56 -18.87 10.27
N VAL A 192 -9.24 -18.62 9.00
CA VAL A 192 -10.13 -18.84 7.83
C VAL A 192 -9.53 -19.90 6.93
N LYS A 193 -10.37 -20.79 6.40
CA LYS A 193 -9.90 -21.95 5.62
C LYS A 193 -9.61 -21.59 4.16
N ASP A 194 -10.34 -20.62 3.62
CA ASP A 194 -10.26 -20.22 2.23
C ASP A 194 -10.78 -18.80 2.00
N TRP A 195 -10.54 -18.27 0.79
CA TRP A 195 -11.00 -16.94 0.38
C TRP A 195 -12.52 -16.78 0.43
N LYS A 196 -13.29 -17.86 0.28
CA LYS A 196 -14.76 -17.83 0.30
C LYS A 196 -15.28 -17.62 1.73
N GLU A 197 -14.67 -18.27 2.72
CA GLU A 197 -14.95 -18.05 4.13
C GLU A 197 -14.57 -16.63 4.54
N LEU A 198 -13.39 -16.15 4.12
CA LEU A 198 -12.95 -14.78 4.40
C LEU A 198 -13.96 -13.75 3.87
N LEU A 199 -14.39 -13.88 2.61
CA LEU A 199 -15.38 -12.98 1.99
C LEU A 199 -16.71 -12.98 2.76
N LYS A 200 -17.15 -14.12 3.29
CA LYS A 200 -18.39 -14.21 4.11
C LYS A 200 -18.26 -13.51 5.46
N LYS A 201 -17.07 -13.51 6.08
CA LYS A 201 -16.83 -12.86 7.39
C LYS A 201 -16.59 -11.35 7.26
N LEU A 202 -16.17 -10.88 6.09
CA LEU A 202 -15.91 -9.46 5.81
C LEU A 202 -17.16 -8.68 5.36
N ASN A 203 -18.05 -9.33 4.61
CA ASN A 203 -19.38 -8.79 4.24
C ASN A 203 -20.34 -8.82 5.44
#